data_AF-A0A0F9J0U1-F1
#
_entry.id   AF-A0A0F9J0U1-F1
#
_cell.length_a   1.000
_cell.length_b   1.000
_cell.length_c   1.000
_cell.angle_alpha   90.00
_cell.angle_beta   90.00
_cell.angle_gamma   90.00
#
_symmetry.space_group_name_H-M   'P 1'
#
loop_
_entity.id
_entity.type
_entity.pdbx_description
1 polymer ?
#
loop_
_entity_poly.entity_id
_entity_poly.type
_entity_poly.pdbx_seq_one_letter_code
_entity_poly.pdbx_strand_id
1 'polypeptide(L)'
;MIFRTTSLLPVTVLIASLAGSAAAEGPTEATYGVGDWSESLGLHRAVVEVTQQADAVGVHIPWRRRDLEPEKKRILVVDASTGKQLKNVLPVDIRREYGELVFQPATAPGTYYVYYMPFKVQDGYGGYNGDYLPPESTAEAAWVDRNGLADEPLPRETWVRLARGGRRASGFDVQRPIQHPRRMTA
;
A
#
# COMPACT_ATOMS: atom_id res chain seq x y z
N MET A 1 71.86 29.96 -24.59
CA MET A 1 70.92 29.94 -23.44
C MET A 1 69.76 30.85 -23.77
N ILE A 2 68.47 30.54 -23.69
CA ILE A 2 67.66 29.40 -23.25
C ILE A 2 66.31 29.57 -24.00
N PHE A 3 65.79 28.47 -24.56
CA PHE A 3 64.39 28.35 -25.00
C PHE A 3 63.44 28.42 -23.80
N ARG A 4 62.23 28.98 -23.95
CA ARG A 4 60.97 28.23 -23.83
C ARG A 4 59.73 29.13 -23.84
N THR A 5 58.95 28.97 -24.89
CA THR A 5 57.51 29.18 -24.97
C THR A 5 56.80 28.36 -23.91
N THR A 6 55.88 28.94 -23.13
CA THR A 6 54.77 28.19 -22.54
C THR A 6 53.58 29.13 -22.38
N SER A 7 52.66 29.07 -23.35
CA SER A 7 51.34 29.67 -23.25
C SER A 7 50.46 28.71 -22.45
N LEU A 8 49.92 29.18 -21.33
CA LEU A 8 48.94 28.45 -20.51
C LEU A 8 47.55 29.00 -20.85
N LEU A 9 46.74 28.21 -21.55
CA LEU A 9 45.31 28.48 -21.67
C LEU A 9 44.61 27.98 -20.39
N PRO A 10 43.71 28.76 -19.77
CA PRO A 10 42.93 28.28 -18.65
C PRO A 10 41.87 27.30 -19.16
N VAL A 11 41.89 26.07 -18.64
CA VAL A 11 40.83 25.08 -18.83
C VAL A 11 39.67 25.47 -17.92
N THR A 12 38.65 26.08 -18.50
CA THR A 12 37.40 26.39 -17.79
C THR A 12 36.55 25.13 -17.70
N VAL A 13 36.46 24.54 -16.51
CA VAL A 13 35.55 23.43 -16.21
C VAL A 13 34.16 24.02 -15.95
N LEU A 14 33.23 23.84 -16.88
CA LEU A 14 31.84 24.21 -16.74
C LEU A 14 31.11 23.14 -15.92
N ILE A 15 30.91 23.39 -14.62
CA ILE A 15 30.07 22.53 -13.77
C ILE A 15 28.62 22.88 -14.06
N ALA A 16 27.95 22.07 -14.89
CA ALA A 16 26.51 22.16 -15.12
C ALA A 16 25.76 21.60 -13.90
N SER A 17 25.35 22.47 -12.99
CA SER A 17 24.46 22.11 -11.88
C SER A 17 23.04 21.85 -12.42
N LEU A 18 22.69 20.59 -12.68
CA LEU A 18 21.29 20.20 -12.81
C LEU A 18 20.62 20.29 -11.43
N ALA A 19 19.96 21.42 -11.17
CA ALA A 19 19.00 21.53 -10.09
C ALA A 19 17.79 20.64 -10.43
N GLY A 20 17.81 19.40 -9.93
CA GLY A 20 16.65 18.53 -9.94
C GLY A 20 15.57 19.14 -9.07
N SER A 21 14.53 19.71 -9.69
CA SER A 21 13.36 20.19 -8.97
C SER A 21 12.60 18.98 -8.44
N ALA A 22 12.82 18.63 -7.18
CA ALA A 22 11.94 17.73 -6.46
C ALA A 22 10.64 18.48 -6.21
N ALA A 23 9.64 18.27 -7.08
CA ALA A 23 8.28 18.71 -6.82
C ALA A 23 7.83 18.07 -5.50
N ALA A 24 7.75 18.87 -4.44
CA ALA A 24 7.08 18.49 -3.22
C ALA A 24 5.58 18.37 -3.55
N GLU A 25 5.09 17.14 -3.72
CA GLU A 25 3.66 16.88 -3.83
C GLU A 25 3.01 17.30 -2.50
N GLY A 26 2.09 18.26 -2.58
CA GLY A 26 1.21 18.64 -1.48
C GLY A 26 0.30 17.48 -1.05
N PRO A 27 -0.48 17.62 0.03
CA PRO A 27 -1.39 16.56 0.47
C PRO A 27 -2.41 16.26 -0.63
N THR A 28 -2.29 15.11 -1.29
CA THR A 28 -3.31 14.60 -2.21
C THR A 28 -4.53 14.25 -1.36
N GLU A 29 -5.64 14.96 -1.57
CA GLU A 29 -6.90 14.65 -0.91
C GLU A 29 -7.36 13.26 -1.35
N ALA A 30 -7.49 12.32 -0.40
CA ALA A 30 -7.89 10.96 -0.71
C ALA A 30 -9.32 10.97 -1.27
N THR A 31 -9.53 10.28 -2.39
CA THR A 31 -10.87 10.15 -2.97
C THR A 31 -11.71 9.16 -2.16
N TYR A 32 -13.03 9.38 -2.11
CA TYR A 32 -13.96 8.49 -1.42
C TYR A 32 -15.01 7.95 -2.38
N GLY A 33 -15.21 6.62 -2.35
CA GLY A 33 -16.13 5.94 -3.25
C GLY A 33 -17.02 4.91 -2.56
N VAL A 34 -17.91 4.32 -3.37
CA VAL A 34 -18.76 3.20 -2.98
C VAL A 34 -18.53 2.08 -3.98
N GLY A 35 -18.33 0.85 -3.50
CA GLY A 35 -18.13 -0.31 -4.36
C GLY A 35 -18.92 -1.52 -3.91
N ASP A 36 -18.94 -2.53 -4.79
CA ASP A 36 -19.62 -3.79 -4.58
C ASP A 36 -18.56 -4.91 -4.47
N TRP A 37 -18.50 -5.55 -3.31
CA TRP A 37 -17.62 -6.70 -3.04
C TRP A 37 -18.26 -7.62 -2.00
N SER A 38 -17.63 -8.75 -1.68
CA SER A 38 -18.10 -9.68 -0.65
C SER A 38 -17.92 -9.10 0.75
N GLU A 39 -18.96 -9.12 1.59
CA GLU A 39 -18.89 -8.65 2.99
C GLU A 39 -17.76 -9.29 3.80
N SER A 40 -17.35 -10.51 3.44
CA SER A 40 -16.25 -11.20 4.10
C SER A 40 -14.91 -10.44 4.05
N LEU A 41 -14.73 -9.56 3.06
CA LEU A 41 -13.55 -8.71 2.94
C LEU A 41 -13.60 -7.50 3.90
N GLY A 42 -14.70 -7.30 4.61
CA GLY A 42 -14.93 -6.12 5.45
C GLY A 42 -15.72 -5.04 4.72
N LEU A 43 -16.13 -4.01 5.44
CA LEU A 43 -17.00 -2.93 4.91
C LEU A 43 -16.22 -1.77 4.28
N HIS A 44 -14.90 -1.76 4.42
CA HIS A 44 -14.05 -0.67 3.98
C HIS A 44 -12.79 -1.20 3.28
N ARG A 45 -12.29 -0.42 2.32
CA ARG A 45 -10.98 -0.66 1.68
C ARG A 45 -10.24 0.64 1.42
N ALA A 46 -8.93 0.57 1.38
CA ALA A 46 -8.10 1.59 0.77
C ALA A 46 -7.78 1.21 -0.68
N VAL A 47 -7.74 2.21 -1.56
CA VAL A 47 -7.35 2.06 -2.96
C VAL A 47 -5.89 2.47 -3.08
N VAL A 48 -5.08 1.65 -3.73
CA VAL A 48 -3.64 1.89 -3.93
C VAL A 48 -3.34 1.82 -5.42
N GLU A 49 -2.74 2.87 -5.96
CA GLU A 49 -2.25 2.90 -7.34
C GLU A 49 -0.76 2.62 -7.37
N VAL A 50 -0.38 1.62 -8.16
CA VAL A 50 1.00 1.26 -8.44
C VAL A 50 1.31 1.71 -9.86
N THR A 51 2.14 2.75 -9.98
CA THR A 51 2.40 3.41 -11.27
C THR A 51 3.60 2.82 -12.02
N GLN A 52 4.39 1.97 -11.37
CA GLN A 52 5.62 1.40 -11.92
C GLN A 52 5.72 -0.08 -11.58
N GLN A 53 6.39 -0.84 -12.43
CA GLN A 53 6.69 -2.24 -12.16
C GLN A 53 7.69 -2.36 -11.00
N ALA A 54 7.36 -3.20 -10.00
CA ALA A 54 8.21 -3.46 -8.84
C ALA A 54 7.91 -4.87 -8.29
N ASP A 55 8.93 -5.57 -7.75
CA ASP A 55 8.73 -6.86 -7.05
C ASP A 55 8.17 -6.68 -5.63
N ALA A 56 8.30 -5.48 -5.05
CA ALA A 56 7.75 -5.14 -3.76
C ALA A 56 7.34 -3.66 -3.73
N VAL A 57 6.13 -3.41 -3.24
CA VAL A 57 5.56 -2.06 -3.09
C VAL A 57 5.27 -1.82 -1.63
N GLY A 58 5.89 -0.78 -1.06
CA GLY A 58 5.57 -0.31 0.29
C GLY A 58 4.50 0.78 0.21
N VAL A 59 3.48 0.71 1.04
CA VAL A 59 2.39 1.68 1.09
C VAL A 59 2.08 2.13 2.51
N HIS A 60 1.88 3.44 2.66
CA HIS A 60 1.40 4.07 3.88
C HIS A 60 -0.06 4.50 3.72
N ILE A 61 -0.95 3.95 4.55
CA ILE A 61 -2.40 4.18 4.47
C ILE A 61 -2.84 5.01 5.68
N PRO A 62 -3.21 6.29 5.53
CA PRO A 62 -3.55 7.16 6.65
C PRO A 62 -5.02 7.00 7.10
N TRP A 63 -5.44 5.78 7.47
CA TRP A 63 -6.79 5.50 7.95
C TRP A 63 -7.01 5.97 9.41
N ARG A 64 -8.26 6.04 9.87
CA ARG A 64 -8.58 6.35 11.27
C ARG A 64 -9.50 5.29 11.87
N ARG A 65 -8.91 4.12 12.07
CA ARG A 65 -9.52 2.92 12.66
C ARG A 65 -9.91 3.15 14.12
N ARG A 66 -11.14 2.77 14.46
CA ARG A 66 -11.71 2.92 15.81
C ARG A 66 -11.62 1.66 16.66
N ASP A 67 -11.22 0.54 16.08
CA ASP A 67 -11.08 -0.76 16.73
C ASP A 67 -9.80 -0.84 17.59
N LEU A 68 -9.86 -1.57 18.70
CA LEU A 68 -8.71 -1.82 19.59
C LEU A 68 -7.81 -2.90 18.97
N GLU A 69 -6.50 -2.80 19.14
CA GLU A 69 -5.53 -3.80 18.66
C GLU A 69 -5.65 -4.06 17.14
N PRO A 70 -5.52 -3.01 16.30
CA PRO A 70 -5.67 -3.13 14.85
C PRO A 70 -4.67 -4.10 14.19
N GLU A 71 -3.50 -4.30 14.80
CA GLU A 71 -2.45 -5.25 14.43
C GLU A 71 -2.86 -6.72 14.60
N LYS A 72 -3.85 -7.00 15.45
CA LYS A 72 -4.43 -8.34 15.62
C LYS A 72 -5.53 -8.66 14.60
N LYS A 73 -5.60 -7.91 13.50
CA LYS A 73 -6.62 -8.11 12.46
C LYS A 73 -5.95 -8.29 11.12
N ARG A 74 -6.49 -9.22 10.34
CA ARG A 74 -5.99 -9.54 9.02
C ARG A 74 -6.08 -8.35 8.09
N ILE A 75 -5.08 -8.23 7.22
CA ILE A 75 -5.07 -7.34 6.06
C ILE A 75 -5.09 -8.23 4.82
N LEU A 76 -5.97 -7.91 3.87
CA LEU A 76 -6.05 -8.60 2.58
C LEU A 76 -5.76 -7.59 1.48
N VAL A 77 -4.94 -7.97 0.51
CA VAL A 77 -4.70 -7.15 -0.68
C VAL A 77 -5.21 -7.90 -1.89
N VAL A 78 -6.02 -7.23 -2.71
CA VAL A 78 -6.63 -7.80 -3.92
C VAL A 78 -6.20 -6.98 -5.12
N ASP A 79 -5.77 -7.68 -6.17
CA ASP A 79 -5.49 -7.07 -7.47
C ASP A 79 -6.81 -6.70 -8.16
N ALA A 80 -7.03 -5.41 -8.44
CA ALA A 80 -8.31 -4.93 -8.95
C ALA A 80 -8.63 -5.46 -10.36
N SER A 81 -7.61 -5.75 -11.16
CA SER A 81 -7.79 -6.23 -12.54
C SER A 81 -8.24 -7.69 -12.60
N THR A 82 -7.74 -8.50 -11.66
CA THR A 82 -8.02 -9.94 -11.63
C THR A 82 -9.03 -10.36 -10.56
N GLY A 83 -9.29 -9.50 -9.58
CA GLY A 83 -10.09 -9.82 -8.39
C GLY A 83 -9.44 -10.83 -7.46
N LYS A 84 -8.17 -11.21 -7.69
CA LYS A 84 -7.48 -12.24 -6.89
C LYS A 84 -6.76 -11.62 -5.71
N GLN A 85 -6.83 -12.29 -4.57
CA GLN A 85 -6.02 -11.96 -3.41
C GLN A 85 -4.54 -12.23 -3.70
N LEU A 86 -3.68 -11.29 -3.31
CA LEU A 86 -2.24 -11.45 -3.38
C LEU A 86 -1.74 -12.45 -2.35
N LYS A 87 -0.74 -13.24 -2.73
CA LYS A 87 -0.08 -14.18 -1.81
C LYS A 87 0.85 -13.44 -0.87
N ASN A 88 1.78 -12.66 -1.41
CA ASN A 88 2.81 -11.97 -0.62
C ASN A 88 2.32 -10.61 -0.15
N VAL A 89 1.92 -10.54 1.13
CA VAL A 89 1.54 -9.34 1.85
C VAL A 89 2.22 -9.38 3.21
N LEU A 90 2.94 -8.32 3.55
CA LEU A 90 3.65 -8.14 4.81
C LEU A 90 3.15 -6.87 5.49
N PRO A 91 2.29 -6.97 6.51
CA PRO A 91 2.03 -5.86 7.42
C PRO A 91 3.33 -5.47 8.15
N VAL A 92 3.66 -4.18 8.18
CA VAL A 92 4.88 -3.65 8.82
C VAL A 92 4.55 -2.93 10.12
N ASP A 93 3.62 -1.97 10.09
CA ASP A 93 3.14 -1.27 11.28
C ASP A 93 1.66 -0.93 11.11
N ILE A 94 0.80 -1.60 11.86
CA ILE A 94 -0.65 -1.45 11.75
C ILE A 94 -1.18 -0.75 13.01
N ARG A 95 -1.63 0.49 12.84
CA ARG A 95 -2.14 1.34 13.93
C ARG A 95 -3.55 1.84 13.64
N ARG A 96 -4.10 2.56 14.61
CA ARG A 96 -5.40 3.20 14.48
C ARG A 96 -5.36 4.37 13.51
N GLU A 97 -4.24 5.09 13.46
CA GLU A 97 -4.06 6.32 12.67
C GLU A 97 -3.42 6.08 11.30
N TYR A 98 -2.83 4.90 11.08
CA TYR A 98 -2.27 4.52 9.80
C TYR A 98 -2.00 3.01 9.72
N GLY A 99 -1.73 2.52 8.52
CA GLY A 99 -1.14 1.21 8.28
C GLY A 99 -0.01 1.29 7.29
N GLU A 100 1.10 0.64 7.62
CA GLU A 100 2.24 0.42 6.74
C GLU A 100 2.30 -1.05 6.39
N LEU A 101 2.37 -1.34 5.09
CA LEU A 101 2.51 -2.71 4.58
C LEU A 101 3.32 -2.74 3.30
N VAL A 102 3.92 -3.89 3.02
CA VAL A 102 4.61 -4.20 1.76
C VAL A 102 3.89 -5.35 1.09
N PHE A 103 3.68 -5.27 -0.22
CA PHE A 103 3.07 -6.38 -0.98
C PHE A 103 3.78 -6.60 -2.32
N GLN A 104 3.65 -7.81 -2.86
CA GLN A 104 4.13 -8.15 -4.19
C GLN A 104 2.99 -7.97 -5.21
N PRO A 105 3.02 -6.94 -6.07
CA PRO A 105 1.97 -6.76 -7.08
C PRO A 105 2.02 -7.87 -8.13
N ALA A 106 0.85 -8.43 -8.49
CA ALA A 106 0.75 -9.45 -9.53
C ALA A 106 0.68 -8.84 -10.94
N THR A 107 -0.05 -7.73 -11.10
CA THR A 107 -0.15 -6.96 -12.33
C THR A 107 0.23 -5.47 -12.11
N ALA A 108 1.54 -5.18 -12.05
CA ALA A 108 2.03 -3.80 -12.02
C ALA A 108 2.42 -3.31 -13.43
N PRO A 109 2.10 -2.05 -13.82
CA PRO A 109 1.33 -1.06 -13.07
C PRO A 109 -0.17 -1.44 -12.98
N GLY A 110 -0.85 -0.98 -11.93
CA GLY A 110 -2.25 -1.33 -11.69
C GLY A 110 -2.82 -0.81 -10.36
N THR A 111 -4.11 -1.09 -10.14
CA THR A 111 -4.84 -0.73 -8.92
C THR A 111 -4.96 -1.94 -8.00
N TYR A 112 -4.80 -1.69 -6.70
CA TYR A 112 -4.89 -2.67 -5.65
C TYR A 112 -5.86 -2.21 -4.57
N TYR A 113 -6.65 -3.14 -4.04
CA TYR A 113 -7.56 -2.90 -2.94
C TYR A 113 -7.00 -3.51 -1.66
N VAL A 114 -6.76 -2.67 -0.66
CA VAL A 114 -6.35 -3.10 0.67
C VAL A 114 -7.58 -3.12 1.57
N TYR A 115 -8.06 -4.32 1.86
CA TYR A 115 -9.14 -4.56 2.78
C TYR A 115 -8.61 -4.72 4.19
N TYR A 116 -9.30 -4.10 5.14
CA TYR A 116 -8.99 -4.14 6.56
C TYR A 116 -10.25 -4.47 7.35
N MET A 117 -10.07 -5.16 8.48
CA MET A 117 -11.18 -5.71 9.27
C MET A 117 -12.06 -6.72 8.51
N PRO A 118 -11.48 -7.69 7.78
CA PRO A 118 -12.27 -8.77 7.18
C PRO A 118 -12.85 -9.66 8.27
N PHE A 119 -13.99 -10.27 7.99
CA PHE A 119 -14.71 -11.11 8.94
C PHE A 119 -15.36 -12.31 8.25
N LYS A 120 -15.73 -13.32 9.04
CA LYS A 120 -16.55 -14.43 8.52
C LYS A 120 -18.01 -14.00 8.53
N VAL A 121 -18.64 -13.99 7.35
CA VAL A 121 -20.08 -13.73 7.23
C VAL A 121 -20.84 -14.84 7.96
N GLN A 122 -21.80 -14.46 8.79
CA GLN A 122 -22.65 -15.40 9.53
C GLN A 122 -24.05 -15.39 8.93
N ASP A 123 -24.42 -16.52 8.33
CA ASP A 123 -25.73 -16.68 7.69
C ASP A 123 -26.86 -16.53 8.72
N GLY A 124 -27.86 -15.70 8.41
CA GLY A 124 -29.05 -15.50 9.24
C GLY A 124 -28.99 -14.38 10.29
N TYR A 125 -27.82 -13.80 10.57
CA TYR A 125 -27.65 -12.71 11.56
C TYR A 125 -27.33 -11.32 10.98
N GLY A 126 -27.33 -11.18 9.65
CA GLY A 126 -27.28 -9.86 9.00
C GLY A 126 -25.96 -9.09 9.22
N GLY A 127 -24.82 -9.79 9.30
CA GLY A 127 -23.49 -9.15 9.25
C GLY A 127 -22.44 -9.69 10.23
N TYR A 128 -21.49 -8.82 10.58
CA TYR A 128 -20.37 -9.04 11.51
C TYR A 128 -20.83 -9.21 12.96
N ASN A 129 -20.42 -10.28 13.62
CA ASN A 129 -20.78 -10.63 15.01
C ASN A 129 -19.62 -10.47 16.02
N GLY A 130 -18.63 -9.62 15.73
CA GLY A 130 -17.58 -9.26 16.71
C GLY A 130 -16.19 -9.86 16.43
N ASP A 131 -16.09 -10.87 15.58
CA ASP A 131 -14.80 -11.54 15.32
C ASP A 131 -14.25 -11.20 13.93
N TYR A 132 -13.22 -10.34 13.90
CA TYR A 132 -12.43 -10.11 12.70
C TYR A 132 -11.45 -11.26 12.51
N LEU A 133 -11.08 -11.54 11.25
CA LEU A 133 -10.12 -12.59 10.98
C LEU A 133 -8.76 -12.24 11.63
N PRO A 134 -8.09 -13.20 12.27
CA PRO A 134 -6.78 -12.97 12.89
C PRO A 134 -5.70 -12.77 11.82
N PRO A 135 -4.55 -12.18 12.18
CA PRO A 135 -3.44 -12.01 11.24
C PRO A 135 -3.00 -13.37 10.69
N GLU A 136 -2.54 -13.36 9.45
CA GLU A 136 -1.99 -14.54 8.78
C GLU A 136 -0.74 -14.12 8.04
N SER A 137 0.36 -14.84 8.28
CA SER A 137 1.61 -14.62 7.54
C SER A 137 1.52 -15.33 6.20
N THR A 138 1.25 -14.58 5.14
CA THR A 138 1.14 -15.13 3.78
C THR A 138 2.40 -14.88 2.94
N ALA A 139 3.33 -14.05 3.43
CA ALA A 139 4.57 -13.72 2.75
C ALA A 139 5.54 -14.91 2.71
N GLU A 140 5.96 -15.30 1.50
CA GLU A 140 6.99 -16.31 1.27
C GLU A 140 8.35 -15.82 1.74
N ALA A 141 9.07 -16.62 2.52
CA ALA A 141 10.39 -16.28 3.06
C ALA A 141 11.38 -15.84 1.97
N ALA A 142 11.41 -16.55 0.83
CA ALA A 142 12.29 -16.19 -0.28
C ALA A 142 11.96 -14.83 -0.94
N TRP A 143 10.72 -14.35 -0.83
CA TRP A 143 10.35 -13.00 -1.28
C TRP A 143 10.74 -11.94 -0.24
N VAL A 144 10.57 -12.24 1.04
CA VAL A 144 11.01 -11.40 2.16
C VAL A 144 12.53 -11.16 2.08
N ASP A 145 13.30 -12.24 1.93
CA ASP A 145 14.76 -12.20 1.92
C ASP A 145 15.31 -11.40 0.73
N ARG A 146 14.87 -11.71 -0.50
CA ARG A 146 15.39 -11.03 -1.71
C ARG A 146 15.05 -9.54 -1.77
N ASN A 147 14.02 -9.11 -1.04
CA ASN A 147 13.63 -7.71 -0.94
C ASN A 147 14.20 -7.01 0.30
N GLY A 148 14.90 -7.72 1.18
CA GLY A 148 15.48 -7.18 2.41
C GLY A 148 14.41 -6.76 3.44
N LEU A 149 13.35 -7.55 3.57
CA LEU A 149 12.19 -7.26 4.43
C LEU A 149 12.23 -8.02 5.77
N ALA A 150 13.31 -8.75 6.06
CA ALA A 150 13.40 -9.65 7.21
C ALA A 150 13.64 -8.93 8.56
N ASP A 151 14.11 -7.70 8.51
CA ASP A 151 14.43 -6.91 9.71
C ASP A 151 13.17 -6.27 10.31
N GLU A 152 13.04 -6.34 11.65
CA GLU A 152 11.96 -5.69 12.40
C GLU A 152 12.55 -4.75 13.49
N PRO A 153 12.26 -3.43 13.46
CA PRO A 153 11.47 -2.72 12.45
C PRO A 153 12.22 -2.60 11.12
N LEU A 154 11.46 -2.51 10.04
CA LEU A 154 12.00 -2.43 8.68
C LEU A 154 12.87 -1.16 8.52
N PRO A 155 14.13 -1.26 8.06
CA PRO A 155 15.05 -0.13 8.00
C PRO A 155 14.49 1.04 7.19
N ARG A 156 14.77 2.27 7.65
CA ARG A 156 14.24 3.50 7.03
C ARG A 156 14.63 3.58 5.55
N GLU A 157 15.88 3.24 5.19
CA GLU A 157 16.29 3.23 3.79
C GLU A 157 15.50 2.23 2.94
N THR A 158 15.24 1.04 3.46
CA THR A 158 14.47 -0.01 2.78
C THR A 158 13.04 0.46 2.56
N TRP A 159 12.41 1.02 3.59
CA TRP A 159 11.08 1.59 3.50
C TRP A 159 11.00 2.71 2.45
N VAL A 160 11.93 3.67 2.47
CA VAL A 160 11.96 4.79 1.52
C VAL A 160 12.13 4.31 0.08
N ARG A 161 12.91 3.25 -0.16
CA ARG A 161 13.07 2.63 -1.48
C ARG A 161 11.74 2.05 -1.98
N LEU A 162 11.03 1.31 -1.12
CA LEU A 162 9.77 0.64 -1.46
C LEU A 162 8.61 1.63 -1.66
N ALA A 163 8.53 2.67 -0.82
CA ALA A 163 7.49 3.69 -0.87
C ALA A 163 7.48 4.48 -2.19
N ARG A 164 8.59 4.50 -2.94
CA ARG A 164 8.64 5.13 -4.28
C ARG A 164 7.73 4.45 -5.30
N GLY A 165 7.34 3.18 -5.08
CA GLY A 165 6.43 2.43 -5.96
C GLY A 165 4.95 2.55 -5.62
N GLY A 166 4.59 3.13 -4.46
CA GLY A 166 3.21 3.23 -3.97
C GLY A 166 3.09 4.12 -2.71
N ARG A 167 3.32 5.43 -2.85
CA ARG A 167 3.57 6.33 -1.70
C ARG A 167 2.46 6.36 -0.64
N ARG A 168 1.19 6.36 -1.06
CA ARG A 168 0.00 6.42 -0.19
C ARG A 168 -1.21 5.78 -0.86
N ALA A 169 -2.22 5.43 -0.07
CA ALA A 169 -3.54 5.15 -0.60
C ALA A 169 -4.05 6.34 -1.43
N SER A 170 -4.53 6.09 -2.65
CA SER A 170 -5.14 7.07 -3.56
C SER A 170 -6.60 7.39 -3.21
N GLY A 171 -7.24 6.51 -2.45
CA GLY A 171 -8.61 6.70 -1.99
C GLY A 171 -9.07 5.66 -0.97
N PHE A 172 -10.34 5.76 -0.57
CA PHE A 172 -11.01 4.83 0.32
C PHE A 172 -12.42 4.57 -0.19
N ASP A 173 -12.83 3.31 -0.22
CA ASP A 173 -14.20 2.96 -0.57
C ASP A 173 -14.92 2.31 0.62
N VAL A 174 -16.24 2.49 0.63
CA VAL A 174 -17.16 1.78 1.51
C VAL A 174 -18.01 0.80 0.71
N GLN A 175 -18.35 -0.33 1.32
CA GLN A 175 -19.19 -1.32 0.67
C GLN A 175 -20.60 -0.75 0.51
N ARG A 176 -21.22 -0.95 -0.65
CA ARG A 176 -22.62 -0.62 -0.86
C ARG A 176 -23.48 -1.38 0.15
N PRO A 177 -24.46 -0.74 0.81
CA PRO A 177 -25.39 -1.43 1.68
C PRO A 177 -26.15 -2.53 0.93
N ILE A 178 -26.18 -3.73 1.50
CA ILE A 178 -27.00 -4.81 0.96
C ILE A 178 -28.47 -4.46 1.18
N GLN A 179 -29.23 -4.39 0.09
CA GLN A 179 -30.69 -4.29 0.19
C GLN A 179 -31.24 -5.66 0.56
N HIS A 180 -31.58 -5.86 1.82
CA HIS A 180 -32.40 -7.02 2.19
C HIS A 180 -33.81 -6.82 1.63
N PRO A 181 -34.40 -7.80 0.93
CA PRO A 181 -35.80 -7.72 0.55
C PRO A 181 -36.61 -7.55 1.84
N ARG A 182 -37.40 -6.47 1.94
CA ARG A 182 -38.34 -6.30 3.05
C ARG A 182 -39.20 -7.55 3.09
N ARG A 183 -39.13 -8.32 4.18
CA ARG A 183 -40.12 -9.38 4.43
C ARG A 183 -41.48 -8.70 4.45
N MET A 184 -42.24 -8.85 3.37
CA MET A 184 -43.67 -8.59 3.38
C MET A 184 -44.25 -9.69 4.27
N THR A 185 -44.47 -9.36 5.55
CA THR A 185 -45.35 -10.16 6.40
C THR A 185 -46.75 -10.09 5.78
N ALA A 186 -47.23 -11.24 5.34
CA ALA A 186 -48.60 -11.44 4.87
C ALA A 186 -49.60 -11.31 6.04
#